data_AF-A0A2D8S3U9-F1
#
_entry.id   AF-A0A2D8S3U9-F1
#
_cell.length_a   1.000
_cell.length_b   1.000
_cell.length_c   1.000
_cell.angle_alpha   90.00
_cell.angle_beta   90.00
_cell.angle_gamma   90.00
#
_symmetry.space_group_name_H-M   'P 1'
#
loop_
_entity.id
_entity.type
_entity.pdbx_description
1 polymer ?
#
loop_
_entity_poly.entity_id
_entity_poly.type
_entity_poly.pdbx_seq_one_letter_code
_entity_poly.pdbx_strand_id
1 'polypeptide(L)'
;MSKITKELADLAQMFIKMQFDLGLRDLNPTEAHVFLMIVREHEKNGNCSMLKAVEVSKKSRSTVYKAIRKLAKAGIVKIQNSQQDKRSFLVVPKI
;
A
#
# COMPACT_ATOMS: atom_id res chain seq x y z
N MET A 1 -24.42 -20.96 -8.96
CA MET A 1 -23.49 -20.10 -8.19
C MET A 1 -24.28 -19.37 -7.11
N SER A 2 -23.76 -19.31 -5.88
CA SER A 2 -24.44 -18.59 -4.80
C SER A 2 -24.34 -17.07 -5.01
N LYS A 3 -25.27 -16.31 -4.43
CA LYS A 3 -25.21 -14.84 -4.41
C LYS A 3 -23.84 -14.33 -3.93
N ILE A 4 -23.31 -14.96 -2.87
CA ILE A 4 -21.99 -14.67 -2.31
C ILE A 4 -20.86 -14.88 -3.33
N THR A 5 -20.88 -15.98 -4.10
CA THR A 5 -19.84 -16.21 -5.12
C THR A 5 -19.85 -15.15 -6.21
N LYS A 6 -21.02 -14.60 -6.55
CA LYS A 6 -21.13 -13.52 -7.54
C LYS A 6 -20.61 -12.20 -6.98
N GLU A 7 -21.01 -11.84 -5.76
CA GLU A 7 -20.52 -10.63 -5.08
C GLU A 7 -18.99 -10.64 -4.91
N LEU A 8 -18.41 -11.80 -4.59
CA LEU A 8 -16.96 -11.94 -4.49
C LEU A 8 -16.25 -11.75 -5.83
N ALA A 9 -16.83 -12.27 -6.93
CA ALA A 9 -16.31 -12.09 -8.27
C ALA A 9 -16.39 -10.62 -8.71
N ASP A 10 -17.50 -9.95 -8.42
CA ASP A 10 -17.70 -8.53 -8.73
C ASP A 10 -16.71 -7.63 -7.97
N LEU A 11 -16.48 -7.90 -6.68
CA LEU A 11 -15.46 -7.22 -5.88
C LEU A 11 -14.05 -7.42 -6.43
N ALA A 12 -13.71 -8.65 -6.85
CA ALA A 12 -12.42 -8.94 -7.45
C ALA A 12 -12.22 -8.18 -8.77
N GLN A 13 -13.24 -8.16 -9.64
CA GLN A 13 -13.25 -7.36 -10.87
C GLN A 13 -13.03 -5.87 -10.61
N MET A 14 -13.73 -5.32 -9.62
CA MET A 14 -13.60 -3.91 -9.25
C MET A 14 -12.19 -3.59 -8.74
N PHE A 15 -11.61 -4.47 -7.93
CA PHE A 15 -10.24 -4.32 -7.44
C PHE A 15 -9.22 -4.39 -8.57
N ILE A 16 -9.38 -5.32 -9.52
CA ILE A 16 -8.52 -5.42 -10.71
C ILE A 16 -8.61 -4.13 -11.53
N LYS A 17 -9.80 -3.61 -11.82
CA LYS A 17 -9.96 -2.33 -12.54
C LYS A 17 -9.25 -1.18 -11.82
N MET A 18 -9.42 -1.08 -10.50
CA MET A 18 -8.75 -0.07 -9.70
C MET A 18 -7.21 -0.19 -9.79
N GLN A 19 -6.67 -1.41 -9.79
CA GLN A 19 -5.23 -1.62 -10.04
C GLN A 19 -4.80 -1.14 -11.43
N PHE A 20 -5.65 -1.30 -12.44
CA PHE A 20 -5.38 -0.84 -13.80
C PHE A 20 -5.34 0.69 -13.90
N ASP A 21 -6.26 1.37 -13.23
CA ASP A 21 -6.40 2.83 -13.22
C ASP A 21 -5.29 3.50 -12.40
N LEU A 22 -4.88 2.87 -11.30
CA LEU A 22 -3.83 3.36 -10.40
C LEU A 22 -2.40 3.00 -10.85
N GLY A 23 -2.23 2.34 -12.00
CA GLY A 23 -0.91 1.92 -12.50
C GLY A 23 -0.23 0.84 -11.65
N LEU A 24 -0.99 0.04 -10.91
CA LEU A 24 -0.50 -0.98 -9.98
C LEU A 24 -0.19 -2.34 -10.64
N ARG A 25 -0.29 -2.44 -11.97
CA ARG A 25 -0.18 -3.71 -12.73
C ARG A 25 1.17 -4.40 -12.56
N ASP A 26 2.23 -3.62 -12.35
CA ASP A 26 3.61 -4.13 -12.24
C ASP A 26 4.02 -4.48 -10.80
N LEU A 27 3.06 -4.44 -9.87
CA LEU A 27 3.30 -4.84 -8.48
C LEU A 27 3.23 -6.36 -8.35
N ASN A 28 4.28 -6.95 -7.78
CA ASN A 28 4.20 -8.33 -7.34
C ASN A 28 3.30 -8.46 -6.09
N PRO A 29 2.89 -9.68 -5.71
CA PRO A 29 1.99 -9.88 -4.55
C PRO A 29 2.53 -9.29 -3.23
N THR A 30 3.85 -9.25 -3.05
CA THR A 30 4.45 -8.67 -1.84
C THR A 30 4.35 -7.15 -1.84
N GLU A 31 4.60 -6.51 -2.98
CA GLU A 31 4.49 -5.06 -3.15
C GLU A 31 3.05 -4.60 -3.00
N ALA A 32 2.10 -5.33 -3.62
CA ALA A 32 0.67 -5.09 -3.48
C ALA A 32 0.22 -5.22 -2.02
N HIS A 33 0.66 -6.27 -1.32
CA HIS A 33 0.36 -6.44 0.11
C HIS A 33 0.90 -5.28 0.96
N VAL A 34 2.16 -4.89 0.76
CA VAL A 34 2.75 -3.75 1.49
C VAL A 34 1.98 -2.47 1.22
N PHE A 35 1.62 -2.20 -0.04
CA PHE A 35 0.83 -1.03 -0.41
C PHE A 35 -0.53 -1.00 0.28
N LEU A 36 -1.29 -2.11 0.22
CA LEU A 36 -2.60 -2.20 0.87
C LEU A 36 -2.51 -1.98 2.38
N MET A 37 -1.47 -2.48 3.04
CA MET A 37 -1.30 -2.27 4.48
C MET A 37 -0.95 -0.81 4.81
N ILE A 38 -0.19 -0.12 3.94
CA ILE A 38 0.06 1.32 4.07
C ILE A 38 -1.25 2.12 3.92
N VAL A 39 -2.04 1.84 2.88
CA VAL A 39 -3.34 2.51 2.65
C VAL A 39 -4.26 2.29 3.85
N ARG A 40 -4.40 1.04 4.29
CA ARG A 40 -5.24 0.69 5.45
C ARG A 40 -4.81 1.43 6.73
N GLU A 41 -3.50 1.50 6.98
CA GLU A 41 -2.99 2.21 8.15
C GLU A 41 -3.24 3.72 8.04
N HIS A 42 -3.09 4.27 6.84
CA HIS A 42 -3.34 5.68 6.57
C HIS A 42 -4.81 6.06 6.74
N GLU A 43 -5.75 5.22 6.28
CA GLU A 43 -7.19 5.39 6.49
C GLU A 43 -7.57 5.31 7.98
N LYS A 44 -6.91 4.41 8.73
CA LYS A 44 -7.22 4.20 10.15
C LYS A 44 -6.66 5.28 11.06
N ASN A 45 -5.41 5.72 10.82
CA ASN A 45 -4.65 6.53 11.76
C ASN A 45 -4.22 7.90 11.18
N GLY A 46 -4.59 8.20 9.93
CA GLY A 46 -4.27 9.45 9.26
C GLY A 46 -2.83 9.58 8.78
N ASN A 47 -1.96 8.62 9.07
CA ASN A 47 -0.59 8.55 8.59
C ASN A 47 -0.03 7.12 8.63
N CYS A 48 1.07 6.88 7.94
CA CYS A 48 1.83 5.65 8.04
C CYS A 48 3.33 5.97 8.00
N SER A 49 4.08 5.60 9.05
CA SER A 49 5.55 5.70 9.03
C SER A 49 6.19 4.47 8.38
N MET A 50 7.44 4.58 7.92
CA MET A 50 8.19 3.42 7.40
C MET A 50 8.26 2.27 8.41
N LEU A 51 8.41 2.57 9.70
CA LEU A 51 8.44 1.56 10.76
C LEU A 51 7.06 0.93 10.98
N LYS A 52 6.01 1.76 10.98
CA LYS A 52 4.64 1.26 11.10
C LYS A 52 4.27 0.39 9.90
N ALA A 53 4.66 0.77 8.68
CA ALA A 53 4.50 -0.06 7.49
C ALA A 53 5.15 -1.44 7.65
N VAL A 54 6.33 -1.53 8.29
CA VAL A 54 6.97 -2.82 8.61
C VAL A 54 6.14 -3.65 9.58
N GLU A 55 5.66 -3.01 10.65
CA GLU A 55 4.84 -3.63 11.68
C GLU A 55 3.54 -4.20 11.10
N VAL A 56 2.77 -3.39 10.36
CA VAL A 56 1.47 -3.79 9.83
C VAL A 56 1.57 -4.77 8.66
N SER A 57 2.65 -4.70 7.86
CA SER A 57 2.81 -5.62 6.74
C SER A 57 3.24 -7.02 7.18
N LYS A 58 3.78 -7.18 8.39
CA LYS A 58 4.37 -8.44 8.90
C LYS A 58 5.43 -9.02 7.94
N LYS A 59 6.27 -8.13 7.39
CA LYS A 59 7.38 -8.48 6.49
C LYS A 59 8.68 -7.91 7.05
N SER A 60 9.82 -8.39 6.55
CA SER A 60 11.12 -7.86 6.97
C SER A 60 11.28 -6.40 6.55
N ARG A 61 12.10 -5.64 7.29
CA ARG A 61 12.41 -4.24 6.97
C ARG A 61 12.94 -4.08 5.54
N SER A 62 13.84 -4.96 5.10
CA SER A 62 14.43 -4.90 3.75
C SER A 62 13.37 -5.10 2.66
N THR A 63 12.46 -6.06 2.83
CA THR A 63 11.35 -6.29 1.90
C THR A 63 10.44 -5.08 1.80
N VAL A 64 10.02 -4.53 2.94
CA VAL A 64 9.10 -3.38 2.98
C VAL A 64 9.74 -2.14 2.39
N TYR A 65 11.01 -1.87 2.73
CA TYR A 65 11.71 -0.69 2.23
C TYR A 65 11.96 -0.80 0.72
N LYS A 66 12.25 -1.99 0.19
CA LYS A 66 12.38 -2.22 -1.25
C LYS A 66 11.05 -1.98 -1.97
N ALA A 67 9.95 -2.49 -1.43
CA ALA A 67 8.61 -2.27 -1.97
C ALA A 67 8.24 -0.78 -1.98
N ILE A 68 8.40 -0.08 -0.87
CA ILE A 68 8.11 1.37 -0.76
C ILE A 68 8.92 2.19 -1.76
N ARG A 69 10.22 1.87 -1.93
CA ARG A 69 11.05 2.56 -2.94
C ARG A 69 10.53 2.33 -4.35
N LYS A 70 10.07 1.12 -4.69
CA LYS A 70 9.49 0.83 -6.01
C LYS A 70 8.17 1.57 -6.22
N LEU A 71 7.29 1.56 -5.21
CA LEU A 71 6.04 2.32 -5.22
C LEU A 71 6.30 3.83 -5.37
N ALA A 72 7.32 4.37 -4.71
CA ALA A 72 7.69 5.77 -4.81
C ALA A 72 8.23 6.13 -6.21
N LYS A 73 9.07 5.26 -6.80
CA LYS A 73 9.56 5.40 -8.18
C LYS A 73 8.43 5.36 -9.21
N ALA A 74 7.41 4.53 -8.97
CA ALA A 74 6.22 4.45 -9.80
C ALA A 74 5.21 5.59 -9.54
N GLY A 75 5.51 6.52 -8.63
CA GLY A 75 4.63 7.65 -8.32
C GLY A 75 3.37 7.29 -7.52
N ILE A 76 3.26 6.06 -7.01
CA ILE A 76 2.09 5.58 -6.25
C ILE A 76 2.10 6.10 -4.82
N VAL A 77 3.30 6.30 -4.24
CA VAL A 77 3.48 6.85 -2.89
C VAL A 77 4.52 7.97 -2.90
N LYS A 78 4.47 8.82 -1.87
CA LYS A 78 5.50 9.81 -1.53
C LYS A 78 6.14 9.45 -0.20
N ILE A 79 7.45 9.62 -0.11
CA ILE A 79 8.16 9.57 1.18
C ILE A 79 8.43 11.01 1.62
N GLN A 80 8.06 11.36 2.84
CA GLN A 80 8.30 12.68 3.41
C GLN A 80 8.77 12.58 4.86
N ASN A 81 9.52 13.58 5.32
CA ASN A 81 9.91 13.65 6.73
C ASN A 81 8.67 13.92 7.59
N SER A 82 8.57 13.26 8.75
CA SER A 82 7.58 13.64 9.75
C SER A 82 7.95 15.00 10.33
N GLN A 83 6.94 15.86 10.50
CA GLN A 83 7.11 17.15 11.16
C GLN A 83 7.25 17.01 12.69
N GLN A 84 6.69 15.94 13.25
CA GLN A 84 6.72 15.65 14.69
C GLN A 84 8.03 14.95 15.09
N ASP A 85 8.54 14.05 14.23
CA ASP A 85 9.81 13.37 14.43
C ASP A 85 10.65 13.45 13.15
N LYS A 86 11.65 14.34 13.14
CA LYS A 86 12.53 14.55 11.99
C LYS A 86 13.36 13.33 11.60
N ARG A 87 13.44 12.30 12.46
CA ARG A 87 14.13 11.03 12.18
C ARG A 87 13.19 9.96 11.59
N SER A 88 11.89 10.24 11.57
CA SER A 88 10.86 9.36 11.02
C SER A 88 10.44 9.80 9.62
N PHE A 89 10.25 8.81 8.75
CA PHE A 89 9.76 9.01 7.39
C PHE A 89 8.33 8.51 7.29
N LEU A 90 7.44 9.36 6.80
CA LEU A 90 6.06 9.04 6.46
C LEU A 90 5.97 8.57 5.01
N VAL A 91 5.09 7.60 4.78
CA VAL A 91 4.75 7.06 3.47
C VAL A 91 3.30 7.43 3.19
N VAL A 92 3.11 8.28 2.19
CA VAL A 92 1.82 8.88 1.85
C VAL A 92 1.37 8.34 0.49
N PRO A 93 0.24 7.62 0.39
CA PRO A 93 -0.36 7.26 -0.90
C PRO A 93 -0.69 8.52 -1.71
N LYS A 94 -0.44 8.48 -3.02
CA LYS A 94 -0.78 9.57 -3.97
C LYS A 94 -2.06 9.29 -4.77
N ILE A 95 -2.88 8.38 -4.28
CA ILE A 95 -4.12 7.92 -4.90
C ILE A 95 -5.32 8.69 -4.38
#